data_AF-A0A264W1I2-F1
#
_entry.id   AF-A0A264W1I2-F1
#
_cell.length_a   1.000
_cell.length_b   1.000
_cell.length_c   1.000
_cell.angle_alpha   90.00
_cell.angle_beta   90.00
_cell.angle_gamma   90.00
#
_symmetry.space_group_name_H-M   'P 1'
#
loop_
_entity.id
_entity.type
_entity.pdbx_description
1 polymer ?
#
loop_
_entity_poly.entity_id
_entity_poly.type
_entity_poly.pdbx_seq_one_letter_code
_entity_poly.pdbx_strand_id
1 'polypeptide(L)' 'MAVEKIEVQSVVRQFEEQAHKGHVYEVGDDYPAKGFKATKARIEQLSDPSKNKYQKVYLKPKETESKKE' A
#
# COMPACT_ATOMS: atom_id res chain seq x y z
N MET A 1 2.38 -4.65 -23.96
CA MET A 1 3.03 -4.27 -22.68
C MET A 1 2.08 -4.65 -21.57
N ALA A 2 2.42 -5.63 -20.73
CA ALA A 2 1.58 -5.99 -19.60
C ALA A 2 1.58 -4.81 -18.62
N VAL A 3 0.43 -4.17 -18.43
CA VAL A 3 0.22 -3.27 -17.30
C VAL A 3 0.11 -4.19 -16.08
N GLU A 4 1.20 -4.32 -15.32
CA GLU A 4 1.18 -4.97 -14.01
C GLU A 4 0.09 -4.27 -13.16
N LYS A 5 -0.96 -5.02 -12.80
CA LYS A 5 -2.00 -4.53 -11.89
C LYS A 5 -1.34 -4.20 -10.55
N ILE A 6 -1.33 -2.93 -10.19
CA ILE A 6 -1.08 -2.51 -8.81
C ILE A 6 -2.35 -2.85 -8.05
N GLU A 7 -2.33 -3.93 -7.29
CA GLU A 7 -3.43 -4.30 -6.40
C GLU A 7 -3.54 -3.27 -5.29
N VAL A 8 -4.74 -2.71 -5.10
CA VAL A 8 -5.03 -1.79 -4.00
C VAL A 8 -4.81 -2.53 -2.69
N GLN A 9 -3.96 -1.98 -1.82
CA GLN A 9 -3.65 -2.56 -0.52
C GLN A 9 -4.33 -1.76 0.58
N SER A 10 -4.69 -2.44 1.67
CA SER A 10 -5.20 -1.80 2.86
C SER A 10 -4.06 -1.50 3.84
N VAL A 11 -4.06 -0.30 4.38
CA VAL A 11 -3.10 0.15 5.38
C VAL A 11 -3.42 -0.51 6.71
N VAL A 12 -2.46 -1.23 7.28
CA VAL A 12 -2.60 -1.90 8.60
C VAL A 12 -1.84 -1.21 9.71
N ARG A 13 -1.04 -0.19 9.36
CA ARG A 13 -0.29 0.63 10.30
C ARG A 13 -0.12 2.02 9.71
N GLN A 14 -0.45 3.04 10.47
CA GLN A 14 -0.33 4.42 10.04
C GLN A 14 1.11 4.78 9.65
N PHE A 15 1.25 5.53 8.56
CA PHE A 15 2.54 6.10 8.13
C PHE A 15 2.33 7.36 7.29
N GLU A 16 3.40 8.16 7.17
CA GLU A 16 3.44 9.33 6.31
C GLU A 16 4.21 8.99 5.03
N GLU A 17 3.61 9.31 3.88
CA GLU A 17 4.22 9.15 2.56
C GLU A 17 4.68 10.51 2.02
N GLN A 18 5.96 10.78 2.19
CA GLN A 18 6.60 11.99 1.69
C GLN A 18 6.44 12.15 0.17
N ALA A 19 6.48 11.05 -0.59
CA ALA A 19 6.26 11.08 -2.03
C ALA A 19 4.84 11.55 -2.42
N HIS A 20 3.90 11.48 -1.50
CA HIS A 20 2.51 11.90 -1.67
C HIS A 20 2.24 13.23 -0.97
N LYS A 21 3.21 14.17 -1.01
CA LYS A 21 3.11 15.49 -0.37
C LYS A 21 2.91 15.42 1.15
N GLY A 22 3.52 14.43 1.79
CA GLY A 22 3.37 14.20 3.23
C GLY A 22 1.99 13.69 3.64
N HIS A 23 1.29 13.01 2.73
CA HIS A 23 -0.01 12.41 3.07
C HIS A 23 0.17 11.35 4.16
N VAL A 24 -0.61 11.46 5.22
CA VAL A 24 -0.67 10.49 6.30
C VAL A 24 -1.76 9.49 5.97
N TYR A 25 -1.37 8.23 5.85
CA TYR A 25 -2.27 7.11 5.64
C TYR A 25 -2.68 6.50 6.97
N GLU A 26 -3.97 6.41 7.22
CA GLU A 26 -4.55 5.82 8.42
C GLU A 26 -4.85 4.33 8.22
N VAL A 27 -5.03 3.60 9.34
CA VAL A 27 -5.38 2.18 9.27
C VAL A 27 -6.74 2.01 8.60
N GLY A 28 -6.81 1.15 7.59
CA GLY A 28 -7.99 0.92 6.75
C GLY A 28 -7.95 1.64 5.41
N ASP A 29 -7.11 2.65 5.25
CA ASP A 29 -7.00 3.40 4.00
C ASP A 29 -6.52 2.53 2.83
N ASP A 30 -6.95 2.92 1.63
CA ASP A 30 -6.44 2.38 0.39
C ASP A 30 -5.11 3.02 0.02
N TYR A 31 -4.09 2.18 -0.23
CA TYR A 31 -2.79 2.63 -0.72
C TYR A 31 -2.53 2.12 -2.15
N PRO A 32 -2.12 3.00 -3.08
CA PRO A 32 -2.06 4.47 -2.92
C PRO A 32 -3.46 5.12 -2.91
N ALA A 33 -3.62 6.22 -2.18
CA ALA A 33 -4.84 7.02 -2.18
C ALA A 33 -5.16 7.56 -3.58
N LYS A 34 -6.43 7.85 -3.84
CA LYS A 34 -6.91 8.30 -5.15
C LYS A 34 -6.13 9.53 -5.63
N GLY A 35 -5.57 9.45 -6.83
CA GLY A 35 -4.75 10.52 -7.43
C GLY A 35 -3.25 10.39 -7.16
N PHE A 36 -2.83 9.47 -6.28
CA PHE A 36 -1.45 9.11 -6.09
C PHE A 36 -1.09 7.79 -6.78
N LYS A 37 0.21 7.57 -6.95
CA LYS A 37 0.76 6.34 -7.55
C LYS A 37 1.92 5.87 -6.70
N ALA A 38 1.99 4.56 -6.47
CA ALA A 38 3.12 3.91 -5.82
C ALA A 38 3.87 3.03 -6.83
N THR A 39 5.17 2.89 -6.65
CA THR A 39 5.97 1.90 -7.39
C THR A 39 5.88 0.54 -6.70
N LYS A 40 6.14 -0.54 -7.44
CA LYS A 40 6.19 -1.90 -6.89
C LYS A 40 7.21 -2.03 -5.76
N ALA A 41 8.41 -1.47 -5.95
CA ALA A 41 9.46 -1.45 -4.93
C ALA A 41 8.99 -0.75 -3.64
N ARG A 42 8.20 0.33 -3.76
CA ARG A 42 7.65 1.03 -2.59
C ARG A 42 6.60 0.19 -1.88
N ILE A 43 5.73 -0.48 -2.64
CA ILE A 43 4.77 -1.45 -2.13
C ILE A 43 5.47 -2.56 -1.35
N GLU A 44 6.50 -3.19 -1.93
CA GLU A 44 7.27 -4.26 -1.29
C GLU A 44 7.95 -3.78 -0.02
N GLN A 45 8.52 -2.57 -0.03
CA GLN A 45 9.12 -1.97 1.17
C GLN A 45 8.11 -1.79 2.31
N LEU A 46 6.86 -1.47 1.99
CA LEU A 46 5.79 -1.23 2.97
C LEU A 46 5.07 -2.52 3.39
N SER A 47 5.09 -3.59 2.57
CA SER A 47 4.44 -4.86 2.88
C SER A 47 5.38 -5.92 3.47
N ASP A 48 6.69 -5.87 3.20
CA ASP A 48 7.69 -6.79 3.75
C ASP A 48 8.47 -6.14 4.91
N PRO A 49 8.37 -6.66 6.15
CA PRO A 49 9.11 -6.12 7.29
C PRO A 49 10.62 -6.28 7.12
N SER A 50 11.11 -7.23 6.33
CA SER A 50 12.53 -7.44 6.06
C SER A 50 13.12 -6.37 5.14
N LYS A 51 12.27 -5.60 4.44
CA LYS A 51 12.66 -4.59 3.45
C LYS A 51 12.61 -3.17 3.98
N ASN A 52 12.19 -2.96 5.23
CA ASN A 52 12.20 -1.64 5.86
C ASN A 52 12.93 -1.65 7.21
N LYS A 53 13.57 -0.51 7.54
CA LYS A 53 14.36 -0.32 8.77
C LYS A 53 13.56 -0.46 10.07
N TYR A 54 12.24 -0.49 9.98
CA TYR A 54 11.35 -0.57 11.14
C TYR A 54 10.87 -1.98 11.44
N GLN A 55 11.18 -2.95 10.57
CA GLN A 55 10.75 -4.34 10.69
C GLN A 55 9.24 -4.49 10.90
N LYS A 56 8.47 -3.66 10.20
CA LYS A 56 7.01 -3.55 10.36
C LYS A 56 6.30 -3.68 9.02
N VAL A 57 5.12 -4.29 9.05
CA VAL A 57 4.17 -4.30 7.93
C VAL A 57 3.27 -3.08 8.03
N TYR A 58 3.18 -2.32 6.94
CA TYR A 58 2.32 -1.14 6.78
C TYR A 58 1.14 -1.40 5.85
N LEU A 59 1.32 -2.27 4.86
CA LEU A 59 0.29 -2.62 3.87
C LEU A 59 0.01 -4.12 3.89
N LYS A 60 -1.24 -4.49 3.67
CA LYS A 60 -1.64 -5.86 3.34
C LYS A 60 -2.48 -5.88 2.06
N PRO A 61 -2.45 -6.98 1.29
CA PRO A 61 -3.39 -7.17 0.19
C PRO A 61 -4.81 -6.97 0.74
N LYS A 62 -5.58 -6.10 0.09
CA LYS A 62 -7.00 -6.00 0.38
C LYS A 62 -7.59 -7.31 -0.14
N GLU A 63 -8.27 -8.07 0.72
CA GLU A 63 -9.06 -9.20 0.25
C GLU A 63 -10.11 -8.62 -0.69
N THR A 64 -9.84 -8.65 -2.00
CA THR A 64 -10.88 -8.41 -2.98
C THR A 64 -11.80 -9.60 -2.84
N GLU A 65 -12.86 -9.43 -2.04
CA GLU A 65 -14.05 -10.24 -2.20
C GLU A 65 -14.41 -10.15 -3.68
N SER A 66 -14.08 -11.22 -4.40
CA SER A 66 -14.93 -11.68 -5.48
C SER A 66 -16.30 -11.93 -4.84
N LYS A 67 -17.09 -10.86 -4.69
CA LYS A 67 -18.51 -10.98 -4.37
C LYS A 67 -19.12 -11.74 -5.55
N LYS A 68 -19.23 -13.05 -5.39
CA LYS A 68 -20.12 -13.89 -6.17
C LYS A 68 -21.53 -13.51 -5.71
N GLU A 69 -22.18 -12.60 -6.42
CA GLU A 69 -23.64 -12.48 -6.49
C GLU A 69 -24.07 -11.84 -7.80
#